data_AF-A0A975TB63-F1
#
_entry.id   AF-A0A975TB63-F1
#
_cell.length_a   1.000
_cell.length_b   1.000
_cell.length_c   1.000
_cell.angle_alpha   90.00
_cell.angle_beta   90.00
_cell.angle_gamma   90.00
#
_symmetry.space_group_name_H-M   'P 1'
#
loop_
_entity.id
_entity.type
_entity.pdbx_description
1 polymer ?
#
loop_
_entity_poly.entity_id
_entity_poly.type
_entity_poly.pdbx_seq_one_letter_code
_entity_poly.pdbx_strand_id
1 'polypeptide(L)'
;MEKKQCPVCRYENIVSEIQCKNCHWPLNLDSFSSDIREQKMLYWARNIYDSWRRNTYDLQQLKKANTTSVNVVASKSETFLQSLVDSQERQIKLIEEQNVLFRKVFAEVSDIKEKIVNNDVNNYPVNISPGFNLSENYEPVIREETDNHQLHEYPDEYPEYIELVEYYNNKSEFSGKREVAETQESKSLRMNGNQVNPIFEPKARGDYWIIDIYLVPKYHHKINSHSYETFSILFECRNYEQSTKENFRLIKPGKVNYLSNQQTWQLEERGIIEFL
;
A
#
# COMPACT_ATOMS: atom_id res chain seq x y z
N MET A 1 -40.19 -29.38 -2.30
CA MET A 1 -40.29 -28.31 -3.33
C MET A 1 -40.03 -28.94 -4.67
N GLU A 2 -40.93 -28.74 -5.63
CA GLU A 2 -40.78 -29.27 -6.98
C GLU A 2 -39.70 -28.49 -7.74
N LYS A 3 -38.85 -29.20 -8.49
CA LYS A 3 -37.72 -28.63 -9.24
C LYS A 3 -37.97 -28.81 -10.74
N LYS A 4 -37.50 -27.84 -11.55
CA LYS A 4 -37.51 -27.90 -13.01
C LYS A 4 -36.15 -27.47 -13.59
N GLN A 5 -35.72 -28.09 -14.67
CA GLN A 5 -34.48 -27.71 -15.35
C GLN A 5 -34.70 -26.55 -16.33
N CYS A 6 -33.75 -25.63 -16.38
CA CYS A 6 -33.75 -24.58 -17.39
C CYS A 6 -33.48 -25.19 -18.77
N PRO A 7 -34.29 -24.89 -19.80
CA PRO A 7 -34.10 -25.46 -21.14
C PRO A 7 -32.83 -24.96 -21.85
N VAL A 8 -32.27 -23.83 -21.42
CA VAL A 8 -31.09 -23.21 -22.03
C VAL A 8 -29.80 -23.70 -21.38
N CYS A 9 -29.68 -23.55 -20.06
CA CYS A 9 -28.42 -23.81 -19.35
C CYS A 9 -28.45 -25.08 -18.48
N ARG A 10 -29.57 -25.83 -18.47
CA ARG A 10 -29.80 -27.05 -17.67
C ARG A 10 -29.71 -26.89 -16.15
N TYR A 11 -29.58 -25.67 -15.65
CA TYR A 11 -29.56 -25.37 -14.22
C TYR A 11 -30.89 -25.80 -13.55
N GLU A 12 -30.81 -26.38 -12.35
CA GLU A 12 -31.99 -26.77 -11.56
C GLU A 12 -32.59 -25.54 -10.87
N ASN A 13 -33.81 -25.19 -11.23
CA ASN A 13 -34.56 -24.08 -10.65
C ASN A 13 -35.75 -24.60 -9.86
N ILE A 14 -36.25 -23.82 -8.91
CA ILE A 14 -37.47 -24.15 -8.18
C ILE A 14 -38.66 -23.82 -9.09
N VAL A 15 -39.74 -24.63 -9.07
CA VAL A 15 -40.89 -24.44 -9.98
C VAL A 15 -41.53 -23.05 -9.87
N SER A 16 -41.53 -22.45 -8.67
CA SER A 16 -42.06 -21.11 -8.40
C SER A 16 -41.20 -19.97 -8.97
N GLU A 17 -39.99 -20.25 -9.47
CA GLU A 17 -39.12 -19.23 -10.04
C GLU A 17 -39.60 -18.84 -11.46
N ILE A 18 -39.67 -17.52 -11.66
CA ILE A 18 -40.10 -16.90 -12.91
C ILE A 18 -38.95 -16.85 -13.92
N GLN A 19 -37.70 -16.86 -13.44
CA GLN A 19 -36.48 -16.76 -14.25
C GLN A 19 -35.42 -17.74 -13.76
N CYS A 20 -34.54 -18.19 -14.66
CA CYS A 20 -33.43 -19.04 -14.29
C CYS A 20 -32.37 -18.25 -13.52
N LYS A 21 -31.91 -18.77 -12.38
CA LYS A 21 -30.84 -18.12 -11.60
C LYS A 21 -29.49 -18.02 -12.29
N ASN A 22 -29.20 -18.94 -13.21
CA ASN A 22 -27.90 -19.02 -13.87
C ASN A 22 -27.84 -18.17 -15.15
N CYS A 23 -28.89 -18.21 -15.98
CA CYS A 23 -28.89 -17.54 -17.28
C CYS A 23 -30.02 -16.52 -17.45
N HIS A 24 -30.83 -16.27 -16.43
CA HIS A 24 -32.00 -15.37 -16.46
C HIS A 24 -33.06 -15.72 -17.51
N TRP A 25 -33.04 -16.94 -18.04
CA TRP A 25 -34.07 -17.41 -18.98
C TRP A 25 -35.46 -17.41 -18.31
N PRO A 26 -36.50 -16.84 -18.95
CA PRO A 26 -37.86 -16.86 -18.41
C PRO A 26 -38.41 -18.30 -18.35
N LEU A 27 -38.75 -18.78 -17.16
CA LEU A 27 -39.15 -20.18 -16.91
C LEU A 27 -40.67 -20.41 -16.96
N ASN A 28 -41.45 -19.39 -17.30
CA ASN A 28 -42.92 -19.42 -17.40
C ASN A 28 -43.41 -19.10 -18.82
N LEU A 29 -42.62 -19.45 -19.84
CA LEU A 29 -42.91 -19.13 -21.24
C LEU A 29 -44.21 -19.78 -21.74
N ASP A 30 -44.59 -20.93 -21.20
CA ASP A 30 -45.80 -21.67 -21.61
C ASP A 30 -47.10 -20.99 -21.14
N SER A 31 -47.01 -20.03 -20.22
CA SER A 31 -48.14 -19.25 -19.71
C SER A 31 -48.48 -18.03 -20.58
N PHE A 32 -47.72 -17.78 -21.65
CA PHE A 32 -47.90 -16.61 -22.52
C PHE A 32 -48.40 -17.00 -23.92
N SER A 33 -49.06 -16.05 -24.60
CA SER A 33 -49.37 -16.19 -26.02
C SER A 33 -48.08 -16.30 -26.86
N SER A 34 -48.18 -16.84 -28.08
CA SER A 34 -47.02 -17.03 -28.95
C SER A 34 -46.23 -15.73 -29.18
N ASP A 35 -46.92 -14.62 -29.40
CA ASP A 35 -46.29 -13.32 -29.65
C ASP A 35 -45.52 -12.79 -28.43
N ILE A 36 -46.10 -12.92 -27.24
CA ILE A 36 -45.46 -12.49 -25.98
C ILE A 36 -44.26 -13.38 -25.65
N ARG A 37 -44.36 -14.68 -25.93
CA ARG A 37 -43.28 -15.64 -25.76
C ARG A 37 -42.08 -15.29 -26.63
N GLU A 38 -42.31 -14.99 -27.90
CA GLU A 38 -41.28 -14.60 -28.86
C GLU A 38 -40.59 -13.28 -28.45
N GLN A 39 -41.35 -12.26 -28.06
CA GLN A 39 -40.80 -11.00 -27.57
C GLN A 39 -39.90 -11.18 -26.34
N LYS A 40 -40.31 -12.03 -25.39
CA LYS A 40 -39.51 -12.32 -24.20
C LYS A 40 -38.21 -13.08 -24.52
N MET A 41 -38.26 -13.99 -25.48
CA MET A 41 -37.06 -14.71 -25.95
C MET A 41 -36.08 -13.76 -26.64
N LEU A 42 -36.57 -12.88 -27.52
CA LEU A 42 -35.74 -11.88 -28.21
C LEU A 42 -35.12 -10.88 -27.24
N TYR A 43 -35.90 -10.41 -26.26
CA TYR A 43 -35.40 -9.52 -25.20
C TYR A 43 -34.29 -10.18 -24.38
N TRP A 44 -34.49 -11.44 -23.97
CA TRP A 44 -33.47 -12.21 -23.27
C TRP A 44 -32.20 -12.38 -24.12
N ALA A 45 -32.35 -12.79 -25.38
CA ALA A 45 -31.22 -13.02 -26.29
C ALA A 45 -30.39 -11.74 -26.49
N ARG A 46 -31.06 -10.60 -26.66
CA ARG A 46 -30.40 -9.29 -26.76
C ARG A 46 -29.62 -8.95 -25.50
N ASN A 47 -30.21 -9.13 -24.32
CA ASN A 47 -29.53 -8.82 -23.06
C ASN A 47 -28.31 -9.72 -22.82
N ILE A 48 -28.40 -11.01 -23.17
CA ILE A 48 -27.26 -11.93 -23.08
C ILE A 48 -26.16 -11.51 -24.05
N TYR A 49 -26.50 -11.19 -25.30
CA TYR A 49 -25.53 -10.71 -26.28
C TYR A 49 -24.84 -9.42 -25.82
N ASP A 50 -25.60 -8.44 -25.34
CA ASP A 50 -25.06 -7.17 -24.87
C ASP A 50 -24.17 -7.35 -23.63
N SER A 51 -24.54 -8.26 -22.72
CA SER A 51 -23.72 -8.64 -21.56
C SER A 51 -22.41 -9.31 -21.99
N TRP A 52 -22.48 -10.30 -22.88
CA TRP A 52 -21.30 -10.97 -23.42
C TRP A 52 -20.36 -10.00 -24.14
N ARG A 53 -20.92 -9.07 -24.92
CA ARG A 53 -20.15 -8.03 -25.63
C ARG A 53 -19.40 -7.12 -24.66
N ARG A 54 -20.04 -6.66 -23.58
CA ARG A 54 -19.39 -5.85 -22.54
C ARG A 54 -18.28 -6.63 -21.84
N ASN A 55 -18.58 -7.85 -21.37
CA ASN A 55 -17.58 -8.68 -20.70
C ASN A 55 -16.38 -8.99 -21.59
N THR A 56 -16.59 -9.19 -22.90
CA THR A 56 -15.51 -9.42 -23.86
C THR A 56 -14.63 -8.18 -24.03
N TYR A 57 -15.25 -7.00 -24.07
CA TYR A 57 -14.53 -5.73 -24.10
C TYR A 57 -13.71 -5.52 -22.82
N ASP A 58 -14.31 -5.74 -21.65
CA ASP A 58 -13.64 -5.59 -20.36
C ASP A 58 -12.45 -6.55 -20.22
N LEU A 59 -12.63 -7.82 -20.64
CA LEU A 59 -11.54 -8.80 -20.69
C LEU A 59 -10.37 -8.36 -21.60
N GLN A 60 -10.66 -7.70 -22.73
CA GLN A 60 -9.61 -7.17 -23.59
C GLN A 60 -8.86 -6.03 -22.93
N GLN A 61 -9.55 -5.16 -22.21
CA GLN A 61 -8.92 -4.06 -21.49
C GLN A 61 -8.06 -4.56 -20.32
N LEU A 62 -8.55 -5.55 -19.57
CA LEU A 62 -7.78 -6.19 -18.50
C LEU A 62 -6.50 -6.84 -19.03
N LYS A 63 -6.55 -7.52 -20.19
CA LYS A 63 -5.36 -8.10 -20.82
C LYS A 63 -4.32 -7.04 -21.21
N LYS A 64 -4.78 -5.91 -21.78
CA LYS A 64 -3.90 -4.78 -22.12
C LYS A 64 -3.27 -4.18 -20.86
N ALA A 65 -4.08 -3.88 -19.85
CA ALA A 65 -3.61 -3.34 -18.58
C ALA A 65 -2.57 -4.26 -17.92
N ASN A 66 -2.84 -5.57 -17.87
CA ASN A 66 -1.89 -6.54 -17.33
C ASN A 66 -0.57 -6.58 -18.13
N THR A 67 -0.64 -6.52 -19.46
CA THR A 67 0.57 -6.48 -20.31
C THR A 67 1.40 -5.24 -20.03
N THR A 68 0.75 -4.08 -19.88
CA THR A 68 1.42 -2.82 -19.50
C THR A 68 2.05 -2.93 -18.12
N SER A 69 1.34 -3.43 -17.11
CA SER A 69 1.85 -3.60 -15.75
C SER A 69 3.08 -4.53 -15.72
N VAL A 70 3.04 -5.66 -16.44
CA VAL A 70 4.18 -6.58 -16.54
C VAL A 70 5.40 -5.89 -17.14
N ASN A 71 5.23 -5.10 -18.20
CA ASN A 71 6.33 -4.37 -18.83
C ASN A 71 6.91 -3.30 -17.89
N VAL A 72 6.07 -2.57 -17.15
CA VAL A 72 6.52 -1.56 -16.18
C VAL A 72 7.29 -2.20 -15.02
N VAL A 73 6.80 -3.33 -14.50
CA VAL A 73 7.50 -4.07 -13.44
C VAL A 73 8.85 -4.59 -13.95
N ALA A 74 8.90 -5.10 -15.18
CA ALA A 74 10.15 -5.54 -15.80
C ALA A 74 11.16 -4.39 -15.92
N SER A 75 10.74 -3.22 -16.43
CA SER A 75 11.63 -2.06 -16.57
C SER A 75 12.10 -1.52 -15.22
N LYS A 76 11.21 -1.43 -14.22
CA LYS A 76 11.59 -0.98 -12.87
C LYS A 76 12.57 -1.94 -12.23
N SER A 77 12.34 -3.26 -12.38
CA SER A 77 13.25 -4.28 -11.87
C SER A 77 14.63 -4.18 -12.51
N GLU A 78 14.71 -3.96 -13.82
CA GLU A 78 15.97 -3.75 -14.54
C GLU A 78 16.73 -2.52 -14.03
N THR A 79 16.04 -1.37 -13.87
CA THR A 79 16.68 -0.15 -13.34
C THR A 79 17.16 -0.32 -11.90
N PHE A 80 16.41 -1.04 -11.06
CA PHE A 80 16.80 -1.32 -9.69
C PHE A 80 18.05 -2.22 -9.64
N LEU A 81 18.07 -3.30 -10.42
CA LEU A 81 19.22 -4.19 -10.52
C LEU A 81 20.47 -3.45 -11.00
N GLN A 82 20.34 -2.57 -12.00
CA GLN A 82 21.46 -1.76 -12.47
C GLN A 82 21.99 -0.83 -11.36
N SER A 83 21.09 -0.18 -10.61
CA SER A 83 21.51 0.69 -9.50
C SER A 83 22.25 -0.05 -8.39
N LEU A 84 21.90 -1.32 -8.14
CA LEU A 84 22.59 -2.18 -7.19
C LEU A 84 24.00 -2.53 -7.68
N VAL A 85 24.14 -2.89 -8.96
CA VAL A 85 25.45 -3.16 -9.58
C VAL A 85 26.34 -1.93 -9.46
N ASP A 86 25.86 -0.75 -9.85
CA ASP A 86 26.63 0.50 -9.79
C ASP A 86 27.02 0.87 -8.34
N SER A 87 26.17 0.53 -7.36
CA SER A 87 26.47 0.69 -5.93
C SER A 87 27.59 -0.26 -5.49
N GLN A 88 27.52 -1.54 -5.88
CA GLN A 88 28.54 -2.53 -5.56
C GLN A 88 29.89 -2.18 -6.17
N GLU A 89 29.92 -1.73 -7.44
CA GLU A 89 31.16 -1.30 -8.09
C GLU A 89 31.82 -0.12 -7.36
N ARG A 90 31.03 0.84 -6.89
CA ARG A 90 31.53 1.95 -6.06
C ARG A 90 32.15 1.45 -4.75
N GLN A 91 31.51 0.48 -4.08
CA GLN A 91 32.07 -0.09 -2.86
C GLN A 91 33.37 -0.86 -3.11
N ILE A 92 33.43 -1.65 -4.20
CA ILE A 92 34.65 -2.37 -4.59
C ILE A 92 35.80 -1.38 -4.80
N LYS A 93 35.55 -0.29 -5.53
CA LYS A 93 36.57 0.74 -5.76
C LYS A 93 37.08 1.38 -4.46
N LEU A 94 36.19 1.69 -3.52
CA LEU A 94 36.58 2.23 -2.21
C LEU A 94 37.43 1.22 -1.41
N ILE A 95 37.09 -0.06 -1.46
CA ILE A 95 37.87 -1.13 -0.81
C ILE A 95 39.26 -1.23 -1.44
N GLU A 96 39.36 -1.15 -2.77
CA GLU A 96 40.65 -1.15 -3.47
C GLU A 96 41.52 0.04 -3.06
N GLU A 97 40.95 1.25 -3.00
CA GLU A 97 41.64 2.47 -2.56
C GLU A 97 42.12 2.35 -1.10
N GLN A 98 41.28 1.82 -0.21
CA GLN A 98 41.66 1.56 1.19
C GLN A 98 42.78 0.53 1.29
N ASN A 99 42.73 -0.54 0.50
CA ASN A 99 43.77 -1.58 0.49
C ASN A 99 45.13 -1.01 0.07
N VAL A 100 45.17 -0.06 -0.87
CA VAL A 100 46.42 0.63 -1.24
C VAL A 100 46.98 1.42 -0.04
N LEU A 101 46.13 2.13 0.69
CA LEU A 101 46.55 2.87 1.89
C LEU A 101 47.05 1.92 2.99
N PHE A 102 46.34 0.82 3.26
CA PHE A 102 46.76 -0.18 4.22
C PHE A 102 48.15 -0.74 3.88
N ARG A 103 48.41 -1.08 2.61
CA ARG A 103 49.73 -1.57 2.19
C ARG A 103 50.84 -0.55 2.45
N LYS A 104 50.60 0.74 2.23
CA LYS A 104 51.58 1.81 2.53
C LYS A 104 51.89 1.88 4.02
N VAL A 105 50.84 1.89 4.86
CA VAL A 105 51.01 1.91 6.33
C VAL A 105 51.76 0.66 6.80
N PHE A 106 51.44 -0.52 6.26
CA PHE A 106 52.15 -1.75 6.60
C PHE A 106 53.63 -1.69 6.23
N ALA A 107 53.99 -1.11 5.08
CA ALA A 107 55.39 -0.91 4.70
C ALA A 107 56.11 0.04 5.67
N GLU A 108 55.50 1.18 6.01
CA GLU A 108 56.07 2.15 6.95
C GLU A 108 56.28 1.55 8.35
N VAL A 109 55.31 0.79 8.86
CA VAL A 109 55.43 0.10 10.15
C VAL A 109 56.55 -0.95 10.11
N SER A 110 56.72 -1.67 9.01
CA SER A 110 57.82 -2.64 8.85
C SER A 110 59.18 -1.95 8.86
N ASP A 111 59.33 -0.82 8.17
CA ASP A 111 60.57 -0.03 8.17
C ASP A 111 60.90 0.50 9.57
N ILE A 112 59.89 0.96 10.32
CA ILE A 112 60.06 1.40 11.71
C ILE A 112 60.52 0.22 12.57
N LYS A 113 59.93 -0.95 12.41
CA LYS A 113 60.29 -2.16 13.15
C LYS A 113 61.75 -2.54 12.89
N GLU A 114 62.21 -2.52 11.64
CA GLU A 114 63.62 -2.79 11.32
C GLU A 114 64.56 -1.75 11.94
N LYS A 115 64.19 -0.47 11.92
CA LYS A 115 64.99 0.59 12.57
C LYS A 115 65.07 0.43 14.10
N ILE A 116 64.01 -0.06 14.74
CA ILE A 116 64.01 -0.36 16.18
C ILE A 116 64.87 -1.60 16.48
N VAL A 117 64.82 -2.64 15.64
CA VAL A 117 65.61 -3.86 15.84
C VAL A 117 67.10 -3.62 15.60
N ASN A 118 67.46 -2.73 14.69
CA ASN A 118 68.85 -2.41 14.34
C ASN A 118 69.48 -1.33 15.24
N ASN A 119 68.68 -0.55 15.99
CA ASN A 119 69.18 0.36 17.02
C ASN A 119 69.08 -0.34 18.38
N ASP A 120 70.21 -0.86 18.84
CA ASP A 120 70.42 -1.27 20.23
C ASP A 120 69.84 -0.21 21.19
N VAL A 121 69.11 -0.71 22.19
CA VAL A 121 68.51 0.08 23.27
C VAL A 121 69.57 0.99 23.87
N ASN A 122 69.49 2.29 23.61
CA ASN A 122 69.74 3.32 24.63
C ASN A 122 69.26 4.70 24.16
N ASN A 123 68.45 5.31 25.04
CA ASN A 123 67.98 6.69 25.06
C ASN A 123 67.10 7.15 23.90
N TYR A 124 65.79 7.25 24.15
CA TYR A 124 65.09 8.54 24.13
C TYR A 124 63.87 8.50 25.08
N PRO A 125 63.61 9.56 25.87
CA PRO A 125 62.46 9.60 26.75
C PRO A 125 61.18 9.84 25.94
N VAL A 126 60.20 8.98 26.20
CA VAL A 126 58.83 9.09 25.71
C VAL A 126 58.18 10.31 26.35
N ASN A 127 57.85 11.32 25.56
CA ASN A 127 57.00 12.43 25.98
C ASN A 127 55.61 12.21 25.39
N ILE A 128 54.72 11.59 26.18
CA ILE A 128 53.30 11.48 25.84
C ILE A 128 52.62 12.75 26.34
N SER A 129 52.17 13.60 25.42
CA SER A 129 51.10 14.56 25.70
C SER A 129 49.76 13.94 25.30
N PRO A 130 48.78 13.84 26.21
CA PRO A 130 47.42 13.49 25.86
C PRO A 130 46.64 14.76 25.48
N GLY A 131 45.91 14.72 24.37
CA GLY A 131 45.10 15.85 23.92
C GLY A 131 44.29 15.55 22.67
N PHE A 132 43.45 14.51 22.72
CA PHE A 132 42.30 14.40 21.83
C PHE A 132 41.30 15.51 22.18
N ASN A 133 41.07 16.45 21.26
CA ASN A 133 39.89 17.30 21.28
C ASN A 133 39.04 16.97 20.05
N LEU A 134 38.01 16.14 20.26
CA LEU A 134 36.84 16.10 19.40
C LEU A 134 35.93 17.22 19.86
N SER A 135 35.94 18.35 19.15
CA SER A 135 34.86 19.34 19.25
C SER A 135 33.81 18.97 18.22
N GLU A 136 32.68 18.51 18.72
CA GLU A 136 31.38 18.61 18.06
C GLU A 136 31.15 20.05 17.59
N ASN A 137 30.60 20.19 16.39
CA ASN A 137 29.68 21.26 15.97
C ASN A 137 29.28 20.98 14.51
N TYR A 138 28.19 20.24 14.33
CA TYR A 138 27.41 20.24 13.09
C TYR A 138 25.98 20.65 13.46
N GLU A 139 25.64 21.90 13.13
CA GLU A 139 24.26 22.38 13.12
C GLU A 139 23.49 21.70 11.97
N PRO A 140 22.21 21.32 12.17
CA PRO A 140 21.37 20.84 11.09
C PRO A 140 20.87 22.03 10.26
N VAL A 141 21.22 22.03 8.97
CA VAL A 141 20.66 22.96 7.97
C VAL A 141 19.19 22.60 7.74
N ILE A 142 18.28 23.40 8.27
CA ILE A 142 16.87 23.43 7.88
C ILE A 142 16.77 24.18 6.55
N ARG A 143 16.24 23.53 5.50
CA ARG A 143 15.80 24.21 4.29
C ARG A 143 14.28 24.20 4.25
N GLU A 144 13.70 25.39 4.40
CA GLU A 144 12.34 25.69 3.97
C GLU A 144 12.36 25.96 2.46
N GLU A 145 11.57 25.23 1.68
CA GLU A 145 11.18 25.64 0.32
C GLU A 145 9.68 25.41 0.15
N THR A 146 8.95 26.48 0.50
CA THR A 146 7.85 27.13 -0.22
C THR A 146 6.96 26.33 -1.18
N ASP A 147 5.66 26.50 -0.93
CA ASP A 147 4.52 26.33 -1.82
C ASP A 147 4.79 26.68 -3.29
N ASN A 148 4.39 25.78 -4.19
CA ASN A 148 3.88 26.16 -5.50
C ASN A 148 2.79 25.17 -5.97
N HIS A 149 1.58 25.70 -6.14
CA HIS A 149 0.49 25.08 -6.86
C HIS A 149 0.92 24.66 -8.27
N GLN A 150 0.84 23.36 -8.58
CA GLN A 150 0.65 22.89 -9.95
C GLN A 150 -0.34 21.72 -9.99
N LEU A 151 -1.16 21.75 -11.04
CA LEU A 151 -2.37 20.98 -11.26
C LEU A 151 -2.15 19.46 -11.17
N HIS A 152 -3.17 18.80 -10.62
CA HIS A 152 -3.38 17.35 -10.63
C HIS A 152 -3.21 16.73 -12.02
N GLU A 153 -2.04 16.19 -12.30
CA GLU A 153 -1.86 15.04 -13.19
C GLU A 153 -2.04 13.77 -12.35
N TYR A 154 -3.08 12.98 -12.64
CA TYR A 154 -3.26 11.66 -12.04
C TYR A 154 -2.18 10.71 -12.59
N PRO A 155 -1.28 10.15 -11.76
CA PRO A 155 -0.27 9.21 -12.23
C PRO A 155 -0.89 7.89 -12.67
N ASP A 156 -0.45 7.41 -13.82
CA ASP A 156 -0.86 6.20 -14.58
C ASP A 156 -0.55 4.84 -13.90
N GLU A 157 -0.58 4.76 -12.57
CA GLU A 157 -0.47 3.50 -11.83
C GLU A 157 -1.84 3.13 -11.31
N TYR A 158 -2.51 2.13 -11.91
CA TYR A 158 -3.72 1.51 -11.34
C TYR A 158 -3.33 0.83 -10.02
N PRO A 159 -3.64 1.41 -8.85
CA PRO A 159 -3.16 0.85 -7.60
C PRO A 159 -3.89 -0.45 -7.28
N GLU A 160 -3.18 -1.42 -6.67
CA GLU A 160 -3.70 -2.71 -6.21
C GLU A 160 -4.99 -2.61 -5.36
N TYR A 161 -5.25 -1.44 -4.78
CA TYR A 161 -6.41 -1.15 -3.96
C TYR A 161 -7.64 -0.58 -4.70
N ILE A 162 -7.67 -0.45 -6.04
CA ILE A 162 -8.83 0.16 -6.74
C ILE A 162 -10.13 -0.60 -6.47
N GLU A 163 -10.11 -1.93 -6.57
CA GLU A 163 -11.29 -2.74 -6.30
C GLU A 163 -11.77 -2.57 -4.85
N LEU A 164 -10.83 -2.48 -3.90
CA LEU A 164 -11.13 -2.20 -2.49
C LEU A 164 -11.81 -0.83 -2.33
N VAL A 165 -11.28 0.20 -2.98
CA VAL A 165 -11.83 1.57 -2.91
C VAL A 165 -13.22 1.64 -3.50
N GLU A 166 -13.44 1.03 -4.67
CA GLU A 166 -14.75 0.97 -5.31
C GLU A 166 -15.76 0.22 -4.43
N TYR A 167 -15.38 -0.95 -3.91
CA TYR A 167 -16.23 -1.76 -3.05
C TYR A 167 -16.56 -1.05 -1.72
N TYR A 168 -15.56 -0.38 -1.12
CA TYR A 168 -15.70 0.43 0.09
C TYR A 168 -16.66 1.60 -0.13
N ASN A 169 -16.44 2.40 -1.16
CA ASN A 169 -17.26 3.59 -1.44
C ASN A 169 -18.70 3.23 -1.80
N ASN A 170 -18.92 2.05 -2.39
CA ASN A 170 -20.26 1.48 -2.63
C ASN A 170 -20.93 0.89 -1.37
N LYS A 171 -20.32 1.04 -0.19
CA LYS A 171 -20.81 0.53 1.11
C LYS A 171 -21.07 -0.98 1.13
N SER A 172 -20.28 -1.73 0.37
CA SER A 172 -20.45 -3.18 0.27
C SER A 172 -19.88 -3.88 1.52
N GLU A 173 -20.31 -5.12 1.78
CA GLU A 173 -19.90 -5.87 2.97
C GLU A 173 -18.63 -6.69 2.71
N PHE A 174 -17.58 -6.44 3.49
CA PHE A 174 -16.34 -7.23 3.40
C PHE A 174 -16.40 -8.48 4.27
N SER A 175 -16.22 -9.66 3.66
CA SER A 175 -15.94 -10.91 4.35
C SER A 175 -14.46 -10.97 4.72
N GLY A 176 -14.12 -11.23 5.99
CA GLY A 176 -12.72 -11.33 6.43
C GLY A 176 -12.07 -10.01 6.89
N LYS A 177 -12.84 -8.91 6.98
CA LYS A 177 -12.38 -7.68 7.63
C LYS A 177 -12.03 -7.93 9.10
N ARG A 178 -10.92 -7.36 9.56
CA ARG A 178 -10.52 -7.36 10.98
C ARG A 178 -10.85 -6.03 11.61
N GLU A 179 -11.66 -6.02 12.66
CA GLU A 179 -11.94 -4.80 13.42
C GLU A 179 -10.77 -4.47 14.34
N VAL A 180 -10.23 -3.27 14.20
CA VAL A 180 -9.05 -2.83 14.94
C VAL A 180 -9.21 -1.41 15.49
N ALA A 181 -8.49 -1.13 16.56
CA ALA A 181 -8.26 0.21 17.04
C ALA A 181 -6.77 0.42 17.29
N GLU A 182 -6.37 1.66 17.26
CA GLU A 182 -5.00 2.00 17.64
C GLU A 182 -4.77 1.75 19.15
N THR A 183 -3.62 1.15 19.49
CA THR A 183 -3.19 0.81 20.84
C THR A 183 -3.04 2.06 21.72
N GLN A 184 -3.35 1.93 23.00
CA GLN A 184 -3.18 3.04 23.95
C GLN A 184 -1.72 3.46 24.11
N GLU A 185 -0.79 2.51 23.97
CA GLU A 185 0.64 2.77 24.02
C GLU A 185 1.08 3.70 22.88
N SER A 186 0.76 3.37 21.63
CA SER A 186 1.16 4.19 20.49
C SER A 186 0.48 5.57 20.50
N LYS A 187 -0.78 5.65 20.97
CA LYS A 187 -1.45 6.94 21.24
C LYS A 187 -0.73 7.78 22.27
N SER A 188 -0.41 7.19 23.43
CA SER A 188 0.22 7.89 24.55
C SER A 188 1.61 8.40 24.19
N LEU A 189 2.39 7.59 23.46
CA LEU A 189 3.70 7.98 22.97
C LEU A 189 3.62 9.21 22.06
N ARG A 190 2.64 9.26 21.13
CA ARG A 190 2.43 10.44 20.28
C ARG A 190 1.93 11.65 21.04
N MET A 191 1.01 11.49 21.99
CA MET A 191 0.54 12.59 22.84
C MET A 191 1.68 13.20 23.67
N ASN A 192 2.71 12.40 23.99
CA ASN A 192 3.92 12.86 24.67
C ASN A 192 4.99 13.44 23.72
N GLY A 193 4.66 13.67 22.45
CA GLY A 193 5.55 14.29 21.45
C GLY A 193 6.49 13.33 20.71
N ASN A 194 6.38 12.01 20.94
CA ASN A 194 7.20 11.04 20.20
C ASN A 194 6.66 10.84 18.78
N GLN A 195 7.56 10.81 17.80
CA GLN A 195 7.22 10.46 16.41
C GLN A 195 7.22 8.94 16.24
N VAL A 196 6.15 8.29 16.71
CA VAL A 196 5.93 6.85 16.53
C VAL A 196 4.77 6.59 15.57
N ASN A 197 4.94 5.61 14.69
CA ASN A 197 3.85 5.19 13.81
C ASN A 197 2.72 4.54 14.63
N PRO A 198 1.45 4.82 14.30
CA PRO A 198 0.30 4.16 14.91
C PRO A 198 0.40 2.65 14.84
N ILE A 199 0.09 1.98 15.95
CA ILE A 199 0.02 0.52 16.05
C ILE A 199 -1.43 0.15 16.36
N PHE A 200 -1.96 -0.82 15.64
CA PHE A 200 -3.34 -1.29 15.74
C PHE A 200 -3.40 -2.68 16.37
N GLU A 201 -4.42 -2.90 17.20
CA GLU A 201 -4.73 -4.17 17.82
C GLU A 201 -6.18 -4.60 17.53
N PRO A 202 -6.50 -5.90 17.56
CA PRO A 202 -7.86 -6.38 17.41
C PRO A 202 -8.79 -5.79 18.47
N LYS A 203 -9.92 -5.19 18.05
CA LYS A 203 -10.90 -4.63 18.97
C LYS A 203 -12.31 -4.77 18.41
N ALA A 204 -13.21 -5.40 19.17
CA ALA A 204 -14.59 -5.67 18.76
C ALA A 204 -15.47 -4.42 18.51
N ARG A 205 -14.98 -3.23 18.87
CA ARG A 205 -15.57 -1.93 18.53
C ARG A 205 -14.48 -1.00 18.01
N GLY A 206 -13.69 -1.53 17.09
CA GLY A 206 -12.64 -0.80 16.40
C GLY A 206 -13.23 0.30 15.53
N ASP A 207 -12.50 1.41 15.46
CA ASP A 207 -12.84 2.54 14.58
C ASP A 207 -12.43 2.27 13.12
N TYR A 208 -11.58 1.27 12.91
CA TYR A 208 -10.98 0.93 11.63
C TYR A 208 -11.14 -0.55 11.29
N TRP A 209 -11.03 -0.85 10.01
CA TRP A 209 -10.93 -2.20 9.50
C TRP A 209 -9.60 -2.42 8.81
N ILE A 210 -9.03 -3.62 9.00
CA ILE A 210 -7.94 -4.13 8.17
C ILE A 210 -8.52 -5.17 7.23
N ILE A 211 -8.34 -4.94 5.93
CA ILE A 211 -8.74 -5.84 4.84
C ILE A 211 -7.45 -6.22 4.12
N ASP A 212 -7.05 -7.47 4.28
CA ASP A 212 -5.72 -7.95 3.90
C ASP A 212 -4.59 -7.11 4.55
N ILE A 213 -3.89 -6.27 3.77
CA ILE A 213 -2.84 -5.35 4.22
C ILE A 213 -3.28 -3.87 4.27
N TYR A 214 -4.56 -3.59 4.06
CA TYR A 214 -5.08 -2.24 3.92
C TYR A 214 -5.93 -1.81 5.12
N LEU A 215 -5.69 -0.59 5.61
CA LEU A 215 -6.44 0.08 6.66
C LEU A 215 -7.49 1.02 6.04
N VAL A 216 -8.74 0.85 6.46
CA VAL A 216 -9.85 1.72 6.08
C VAL A 216 -10.64 2.16 7.30
N PRO A 217 -11.23 3.37 7.32
CA PRO A 217 -12.12 3.79 8.40
C PRO A 217 -13.44 3.03 8.34
N LYS A 218 -14.13 2.90 9.46
CA LYS A 218 -15.49 2.34 9.47
C LYS A 218 -16.49 3.35 8.90
N TYR A 219 -17.53 2.90 8.18
CA TYR A 219 -18.49 3.77 7.48
C TYR A 219 -19.20 4.83 8.33
N HIS A 220 -19.29 4.63 9.65
CA HIS A 220 -19.94 5.55 10.59
C HIS A 220 -18.95 6.22 11.54
N HIS A 221 -17.67 6.26 11.18
CA HIS A 221 -16.67 6.97 11.96
C HIS A 221 -16.93 8.47 11.86
N LYS A 222 -17.38 9.06 12.97
CA LYS A 222 -17.69 10.49 13.03
C LYS A 222 -16.42 11.29 13.23
N ILE A 223 -16.03 12.04 12.20
CA ILE A 223 -14.89 12.95 12.25
C ILE A 223 -15.41 14.35 12.61
N ASN A 224 -15.34 14.69 13.90
CA ASN A 224 -15.47 16.05 14.40
C ASN A 224 -14.09 16.73 14.54
N SER A 225 -14.06 18.02 14.89
CA SER A 225 -12.81 18.78 15.03
C SER A 225 -11.82 18.20 16.03
N HIS A 226 -12.28 17.50 17.07
CA HIS A 226 -11.42 16.87 18.07
C HIS A 226 -10.86 15.52 17.58
N SER A 227 -11.65 14.73 16.85
CA SER A 227 -11.17 13.50 16.22
C SER A 227 -10.35 13.73 14.96
N TYR A 228 -10.51 14.88 14.29
CA TYR A 228 -9.80 15.22 13.05
C TYR A 228 -8.29 15.11 13.21
N GLU A 229 -7.75 15.64 14.30
CA GLU A 229 -6.31 15.59 14.57
C GLU A 229 -5.82 14.14 14.60
N THR A 230 -6.49 13.28 15.37
CA THR A 230 -6.14 11.85 15.43
C THR A 230 -6.37 11.11 14.11
N PHE A 231 -7.40 11.49 13.36
CA PHE A 231 -7.72 10.89 12.07
C PHE A 231 -6.71 11.28 10.99
N SER A 232 -6.23 12.54 11.02
CA SER A 232 -5.25 13.10 10.08
C SER A 232 -3.86 12.45 10.18
N ILE A 233 -3.58 11.80 11.32
CA ILE A 233 -2.37 10.99 11.51
C ILE A 233 -2.41 9.73 10.64
N LEU A 234 -3.61 9.20 10.38
CA LEU A 234 -3.84 7.96 9.66
C LEU A 234 -4.16 8.18 8.18
N PHE A 235 -4.87 9.27 7.87
CA PHE A 235 -5.33 9.60 6.53
C PHE A 235 -5.04 11.07 6.20
N GLU A 236 -4.50 11.32 5.02
CA GLU A 236 -4.55 12.65 4.40
C GLU A 236 -6.02 13.01 4.13
N CYS A 237 -6.45 14.12 4.71
CA CYS A 237 -7.83 14.59 4.64
C CYS A 237 -7.93 15.73 3.62
N ARG A 238 -8.55 15.47 2.46
CA ARG A 238 -8.77 16.46 1.41
C ARG A 238 -10.14 17.11 1.54
N ASN A 239 -10.22 18.41 1.24
CA ASN A 239 -11.45 19.22 1.25
C ASN A 239 -12.21 19.22 2.58
N TYR A 240 -11.51 19.08 3.72
CA TYR A 240 -12.14 19.15 5.02
C TYR A 240 -12.54 20.60 5.36
N GLU A 241 -13.85 20.86 5.42
CA GLU A 241 -14.39 22.08 6.02
C GLU A 241 -15.10 21.74 7.33
N GLN A 242 -14.89 22.54 8.36
CA GLN A 242 -15.46 22.32 9.70
C GLN A 242 -17.01 22.30 9.71
N SER A 243 -17.64 22.81 8.65
CA SER A 243 -19.09 22.85 8.39
C SER A 243 -19.62 21.74 7.48
N THR A 244 -18.75 20.95 6.83
CA THR A 244 -19.19 19.90 5.89
C THR A 244 -19.83 18.73 6.62
N LYS A 245 -20.88 18.17 6.00
CA LYS A 245 -21.61 17.02 6.53
C LYS A 245 -20.66 15.82 6.57
N GLU A 246 -20.85 14.93 7.55
CA GLU A 246 -19.97 13.82 7.98
C GLU A 246 -19.61 12.76 6.90
N ASN A 247 -19.78 13.03 5.60
CA ASN A 247 -19.54 12.11 4.51
C ASN A 247 -18.16 12.36 3.87
N PHE A 248 -17.40 11.30 3.72
CA PHE A 248 -16.18 11.28 2.92
C PHE A 248 -16.20 10.06 2.01
N ARG A 249 -15.39 10.10 0.96
CA ARG A 249 -15.03 8.94 0.14
C ARG A 249 -13.57 8.55 0.38
N LEU A 250 -13.30 7.25 0.31
CA LEU A 250 -11.94 6.74 0.31
C LEU A 250 -11.33 6.97 -1.08
N ILE A 251 -10.13 7.54 -1.11
CA ILE A 251 -9.34 7.70 -2.35
C ILE A 251 -8.21 6.68 -2.39
N LYS A 252 -7.52 6.49 -1.26
CA LYS A 252 -6.46 5.50 -1.06
C LYS A 252 -6.59 4.91 0.35
N PRO A 253 -6.57 3.57 0.55
CA PRO A 253 -6.48 3.01 1.88
C PRO A 253 -5.10 3.25 2.50
N GLY A 254 -5.02 3.26 3.82
CA GLY A 254 -3.72 3.16 4.49
C GLY A 254 -3.10 1.79 4.27
N LYS A 255 -1.78 1.69 4.28
CA LYS A 255 -1.06 0.41 4.20
C LYS A 255 -0.50 0.07 5.57
N VAL A 256 -0.66 -1.18 5.98
CA VAL A 256 -0.17 -1.65 7.27
C VAL A 256 0.76 -2.85 7.12
N ASN A 257 1.71 -2.96 8.04
CA ASN A 257 2.58 -4.11 8.15
C ASN A 257 2.22 -4.93 9.41
N TYR A 258 2.16 -6.26 9.28
CA TYR A 258 1.83 -7.15 10.38
C TYR A 258 3.03 -7.37 11.31
N LEU A 259 2.84 -7.11 12.60
CA LEU A 259 3.84 -7.35 13.64
C LEU A 259 3.53 -8.69 14.32
N SER A 260 4.34 -9.70 14.03
CA SER A 260 4.14 -11.10 14.43
C SER A 260 4.18 -11.34 15.94
N ASN A 261 4.73 -10.41 16.71
CA ASN A 261 4.95 -10.54 18.15
C ASN A 261 3.69 -10.28 19.01
N GLN A 262 2.64 -9.62 18.48
CA GLN A 262 1.48 -9.20 19.27
C GLN A 262 0.12 -9.28 18.56
N GLN A 263 0.04 -9.91 17.37
CA GLN A 263 -1.15 -9.81 16.50
C GLN A 263 -1.55 -8.35 16.22
N THR A 264 -0.56 -7.47 16.10
CA THR A 264 -0.75 -6.05 15.86
C THR A 264 -0.32 -5.68 14.45
N TRP A 265 -0.73 -4.49 14.01
CA TRP A 265 -0.37 -3.94 12.71
C TRP A 265 0.18 -2.53 12.88
N GLN A 266 1.29 -2.21 12.23
CA GLN A 266 1.83 -0.86 12.23
C GLN A 266 1.46 -0.14 10.93
N LEU A 267 1.09 1.14 11.02
CA LEU A 267 0.90 1.97 9.83
C LEU A 267 2.23 2.16 9.10
N GLU A 268 2.27 1.75 7.83
CA GLU A 268 3.41 1.93 6.92
C GLU A 268 3.18 3.16 6.03
N GLU A 269 1.98 3.29 5.46
CA GLU A 269 1.60 4.42 4.63
C GLU A 269 0.23 4.97 5.03
N ARG A 270 0.09 6.31 5.03
CA ARG A 270 -1.19 6.98 5.23
C ARG A 270 -2.14 6.72 4.07
N GLY A 271 -3.42 6.57 4.39
CA GLY A 271 -4.46 6.60 3.39
C GLY A 271 -4.80 8.02 2.96
N ILE A 272 -5.71 8.16 2.00
CA ILE A 272 -6.24 9.43 1.53
C ILE A 272 -7.76 9.32 1.52
N ILE A 273 -8.42 10.27 2.16
CA ILE A 273 -9.88 10.45 2.07
C ILE A 273 -10.18 11.85 1.54
N GLU A 274 -11.36 11.98 0.93
CA GLU A 274 -11.86 13.25 0.46
C GLU A 274 -13.27 13.48 1.00
N PHE A 275 -13.46 14.59 1.71
CA PHE A 275 -14.76 15.02 2.23
C PHE A 275 -15.63 15.56 1.09
N LEU A 276 -16.95 15.30 1.19
CA LEU A 276 -17.95 15.59 0.15
C LEU A 276 -18.89 16.75 0.53
#